data_AF-A0A2N2J182-F1
#
_entry.id   AF-A0A2N2J182-F1
#
_cell.length_a   1.000
_cell.length_b   1.000
_cell.length_c   1.000
_cell.angle_alpha   90.00
_cell.angle_beta   90.00
_cell.angle_gamma   90.00
#
_symmetry.space_group_name_H-M   'P 1'
#
loop_
_entity.id
_entity.type
_entity.pdbx_description
1 polymer ?
#
loop_
_entity_poly.entity_id
_entity_poly.type
_entity_poly.pdbx_seq_one_letter_code
_entity_poly.pdbx_strand_id
1 'polypeptide(L)'
;MKNRKRPPAHPGHILKVHYIEPLNLTLTDLAKGLKVSRKTLSKIVNERGSITSDMALRFSKAFNTTPELWLNLQNNYDLWHASHETVEWLNIQPIVAAC
;
A
#
# COMPACT_ATOMS: atom_id res chain seq x y z
N MET A 1 0.89 -15.31 9.59
CA MET A 1 0.17 -14.04 9.27
C MET A 1 -0.29 -13.41 10.57
N LYS A 2 -0.22 -12.08 10.72
CA LYS A 2 -0.82 -11.42 11.88
C LYS A 2 -2.33 -11.67 11.82
N ASN A 3 -2.88 -12.38 12.81
CA ASN A 3 -4.30 -12.70 12.86
C ASN A 3 -5.09 -11.43 13.22
N ARG A 4 -5.45 -10.64 12.21
CA ARG A 4 -6.15 -9.36 12.35
C ARG A 4 -7.64 -9.58 12.21
N LYS A 5 -8.40 -9.29 13.27
CA LYS A 5 -9.87 -9.33 13.27
C LYS A 5 -10.51 -8.19 12.45
N ARG A 6 -9.75 -7.15 12.10
CA ARG A 6 -10.20 -5.97 11.34
C ARG A 6 -9.38 -5.80 10.07
N PRO A 7 -10.00 -5.33 8.97
CA PRO A 7 -9.27 -5.02 7.75
C PRO A 7 -8.18 -3.97 8.01
N PRO A 8 -6.96 -4.15 7.48
CA PRO A 8 -5.98 -3.07 7.43
C PRO A 8 -6.51 -1.92 6.56
N ALA A 9 -6.17 -0.69 6.92
CA ALA A 9 -6.52 0.46 6.09
C ALA A 9 -5.75 0.40 4.75
N HIS A 10 -6.40 0.83 3.67
CA HIS A 10 -5.73 0.96 2.37
C HIS A 10 -4.57 1.97 2.50
N PRO A 11 -3.38 1.69 1.95
CA PRO A 11 -2.22 2.58 2.09
C PRO A 11 -2.47 4.00 1.55
N GLY A 12 -3.33 4.14 0.54
CA GLY A 12 -3.82 5.42 0.05
C GLY A 12 -4.60 6.26 1.08
N HIS A 13 -5.37 5.60 1.96
CA HIS A 13 -6.04 6.25 3.08
C HIS A 13 -5.00 6.81 4.06
N ILE A 14 -3.99 6.00 4.38
CA ILE A 14 -2.89 6.38 5.28
C ILE A 14 -2.12 7.57 4.70
N LEU A 15 -1.80 7.54 3.40
CA LEU A 15 -1.18 8.65 2.69
C LEU A 15 -2.00 9.94 2.83
N LYS A 16 -3.32 9.85 2.66
CA LYS A 16 -4.22 11.00 2.74
C LYS A 16 -4.21 11.61 4.14
N VAL A 17 -4.51 10.81 5.16
CA VAL A 17 -4.75 11.27 6.53
C VAL A 17 -3.46 11.65 7.25
N HIS A 18 -2.37 10.94 7.01
CA HIS A 18 -1.12 11.15 7.77
C HIS A 18 -0.10 12.05 7.07
N TYR A 19 -0.24 12.30 5.76
CA TYR A 19 0.74 13.09 5.01
C TYR A 19 0.08 14.23 4.23
N ILE A 20 -0.95 13.96 3.43
CA ILE A 20 -1.53 15.01 2.56
C ILE A 20 -2.27 16.06 3.39
N GLU A 21 -3.19 15.64 4.27
CA GLU A 21 -4.00 16.54 5.09
C GLU A 21 -3.15 17.33 6.11
N PRO A 22 -2.24 16.71 6.90
CA PRO A 22 -1.45 17.44 7.89
C PRO A 22 -0.44 18.43 7.29
N LEU A 23 0.03 18.15 6.06
CA LEU A 23 0.95 19.03 5.33
C LEU A 23 0.23 20.04 4.43
N ASN A 24 -1.11 20.07 4.43
CA ASN A 24 -1.94 20.91 3.55
C ASN A 24 -1.55 20.80 2.07
N LEU A 25 -1.15 19.61 1.62
CA LEU A 25 -0.71 19.39 0.24
C LEU A 25 -1.92 19.21 -0.68
N THR A 26 -1.90 19.86 -1.85
CA THR A 26 -2.85 19.50 -2.90
C THR A 26 -2.35 18.25 -3.65
N LEU A 27 -3.28 17.46 -4.20
CA LEU A 27 -2.92 16.33 -5.08
C LEU A 27 -2.10 16.78 -6.29
N THR A 28 -2.30 18.01 -6.76
CA THR A 28 -1.57 18.56 -7.90
C THR A 28 -0.10 18.81 -7.53
N ASP A 29 0.13 19.47 -6.40
CA ASP A 29 1.48 19.79 -5.93
C ASP A 29 2.27 18.53 -5.59
N LEU A 30 1.64 17.59 -4.89
CA LEU A 30 2.27 16.31 -4.56
C LEU A 30 2.59 15.51 -5.82
N ALA A 31 1.67 15.42 -6.79
CA ALA A 31 1.93 14.72 -8.04
C ALA A 31 3.11 15.34 -8.82
N LYS A 32 3.21 16.68 -8.83
CA LYS A 32 4.32 17.41 -9.43
C LYS A 32 5.64 17.11 -8.71
N GLY A 33 5.66 17.17 -7.38
CA GLY A 33 6.85 16.85 -6.57
C GLY A 33 7.33 15.41 -6.75
N LEU A 34 6.40 14.47 -6.87
CA LEU A 34 6.70 13.05 -7.12
C LEU A 34 7.04 12.75 -8.58
N LYS A 35 6.86 13.72 -9.51
CA LYS A 35 7.03 13.54 -10.97
C LYS A 35 6.16 12.42 -11.53
N VAL A 36 4.87 12.40 -11.17
CA VAL A 36 3.88 11.42 -11.62
C VAL A 36 2.62 12.12 -12.12
N SER A 37 1.77 11.41 -12.86
CA SER A 37 0.48 11.97 -13.23
C SER A 37 -0.42 12.17 -12.00
N ARG A 38 -1.14 13.28 -11.93
CA ARG A 38 -2.17 13.52 -10.90
C ARG A 38 -3.21 12.40 -10.87
N LYS A 39 -3.53 11.81 -12.03
CA LYS A 39 -4.46 10.68 -12.16
C LYS A 39 -3.95 9.44 -11.42
N THR A 40 -2.67 9.13 -11.53
CA THR A 40 -2.03 8.00 -10.81
C THR A 40 -2.12 8.20 -9.32
N LEU A 41 -1.70 9.37 -8.83
CA LEU A 41 -1.75 9.68 -7.40
C LEU A 41 -3.19 9.69 -6.87
N SER A 42 -4.12 10.26 -7.62
CA SER A 42 -5.55 10.29 -7.28
C SER A 42 -6.15 8.89 -7.14
N LYS A 43 -5.77 7.93 -8.00
CA LYS A 43 -6.22 6.53 -7.86
C LYS A 43 -5.77 5.93 -6.53
N ILE A 44 -4.51 6.14 -6.16
CA ILE A 44 -3.97 5.63 -4.89
C ILE A 44 -4.70 6.26 -3.71
N VAL A 45 -4.80 7.59 -3.67
CA VAL A 45 -5.43 8.33 -2.56
C VAL A 45 -6.91 8.01 -2.40
N ASN A 46 -7.61 7.71 -3.50
CA ASN A 46 -9.02 7.29 -3.47
C ASN A 46 -9.20 5.78 -3.33
N GLU A 47 -8.18 5.04 -2.89
CA GLU A 47 -8.24 3.61 -2.58
C GLU A 47 -8.62 2.73 -3.78
N ARG A 48 -8.31 3.19 -5.00
CA ARG A 48 -8.57 2.50 -6.28
C ARG A 48 -7.30 2.07 -7.00
N GLY A 49 -6.15 2.17 -6.34
CA GLY A 49 -4.85 1.85 -6.92
C GLY A 49 -3.83 1.52 -5.85
N SER A 50 -2.98 0.55 -6.16
CA SER A 50 -1.94 0.07 -5.27
C SER A 50 -0.69 0.95 -5.32
N ILE A 51 0.09 0.92 -4.23
CA ILE A 51 1.44 1.45 -4.20
C ILE A 51 2.39 0.42 -4.82
N THR A 52 2.97 0.75 -5.97
CA THR A 52 4.04 -0.04 -6.60
C THR A 52 5.40 0.27 -5.97
N SER A 53 6.43 -0.55 -6.25
CA SER A 53 7.79 -0.30 -5.77
C SER A 53 8.37 1.05 -6.21
N ASP A 54 8.12 1.48 -7.46
CA ASP A 54 8.50 2.82 -7.93
C ASP A 54 7.81 3.93 -7.11
N MET A 55 6.53 3.74 -6.76
CA MET A 55 5.81 4.72 -5.96
C MET A 55 6.27 4.75 -4.51
N ALA A 56 6.58 3.59 -3.93
CA ALA A 56 7.17 3.49 -2.61
C ALA A 56 8.52 4.23 -2.53
N LEU A 57 9.37 4.10 -3.55
CA LEU A 57 10.62 4.87 -3.65
C LEU A 57 10.35 6.38 -3.69
N ARG A 58 9.38 6.83 -4.49
CA ARG A 58 9.03 8.26 -4.57
C ARG A 58 8.47 8.80 -3.26
N PHE A 59 7.55 8.09 -2.63
CA PHE A 59 7.01 8.49 -1.32
C PHE A 59 8.07 8.49 -0.22
N SER A 60 9.00 7.52 -0.24
CA SER A 60 10.12 7.47 0.72
C SER A 60 10.96 8.76 0.66
N LYS A 61 11.27 9.23 -0.54
CA LYS A 61 12.03 10.47 -0.75
C LYS A 61 11.21 11.71 -0.44
N ALA A 62 9.93 11.74 -0.81
CA ALA A 62 9.08 12.92 -0.58
C ALA A 62 8.77 13.15 0.90
N PHE A 63 8.62 12.08 1.69
CA PHE A 63 8.18 12.17 3.09
C PHE A 63 9.26 11.80 4.10
N ASN A 64 10.51 11.64 3.67
CA ASN A 64 11.63 11.21 4.51
C ASN A 64 11.31 9.92 5.30
N THR A 65 10.80 8.91 4.58
CA THR A 65 10.47 7.58 5.11
C THR A 65 11.25 6.50 4.36
N THR A 66 10.92 5.22 4.55
CA THR A 66 11.53 4.11 3.83
C THR A 66 10.58 3.53 2.77
N PRO A 67 11.07 2.99 1.64
CA PRO A 67 10.22 2.31 0.67
C PRO A 67 9.49 1.11 1.29
N GLU A 68 10.14 0.38 2.19
CA GLU A 68 9.59 -0.78 2.89
C GLU A 68 8.39 -0.40 3.73
N LEU A 69 8.34 0.80 4.32
CA LEU A 69 7.16 1.27 5.03
C LEU A 69 5.91 1.18 4.13
N TRP A 70 6.00 1.75 2.94
CA TRP A 70 4.88 1.81 1.99
C TRP A 70 4.53 0.44 1.41
N LEU A 71 5.54 -0.36 1.06
CA LEU A 71 5.32 -1.72 0.56
C LEU A 71 4.74 -2.63 1.65
N ASN A 72 5.15 -2.47 2.91
CA ASN A 72 4.56 -3.23 4.01
C ASN A 72 3.10 -2.86 4.22
N LEU A 73 2.70 -1.60 4.06
CA LEU A 73 1.29 -1.21 4.12
C LEU A 73 0.49 -1.87 2.99
N GLN A 74 1.02 -1.82 1.75
CA GLN A 74 0.39 -2.46 0.59
C GLN A 74 0.28 -3.98 0.78
N ASN A 75 1.38 -4.65 1.13
CA ASN A 75 1.40 -6.10 1.35
C ASN A 75 0.44 -6.53 2.46
N ASN A 76 0.37 -5.76 3.55
CA ASN A 76 -0.59 -6.05 4.62
C ASN A 76 -2.04 -5.96 4.13
N TYR A 77 -2.34 -4.94 3.31
CA TYR A 77 -3.66 -4.77 2.71
C TYR A 77 -4.00 -5.91 1.76
N ASP A 78 -3.13 -6.16 0.78
CA ASP A 78 -3.35 -7.17 -0.26
C ASP A 78 -3.46 -8.58 0.33
N LEU A 79 -2.58 -8.95 1.27
CA LEU A 79 -2.63 -10.27 1.91
C LEU A 79 -3.90 -10.48 2.73
N TRP A 80 -4.38 -9.43 3.42
CA TRP A 80 -5.63 -9.54 4.19
C TRP A 80 -6.81 -9.71 3.24
N HIS A 81 -6.91 -8.92 2.17
CA HIS A 81 -8.01 -9.05 1.22
C HIS A 81 -7.98 -10.40 0.49
N ALA A 82 -6.82 -10.79 -0.04
CA ALA A 82 -6.65 -12.07 -0.74
C ALA A 82 -7.01 -13.28 0.16
N SER A 83 -6.64 -13.23 1.45
CA SER A 83 -6.94 -14.32 2.40
C SER A 83 -8.42 -14.40 2.80
N HIS A 84 -9.20 -13.35 2.57
CA HIS A 84 -10.65 -13.32 2.87
C HIS A 84 -11.52 -13.50 1.63
N GLU A 85 -10.97 -13.26 0.43
CA GLU A 85 -11.65 -13.50 -0.84
C GLU A 85 -11.58 -14.97 -1.28
N THR A 86 -10.47 -15.65 -1.01
CA THR A 86 -10.24 -17.04 -1.42
C THR A 86 -9.84 -17.90 -0.23
N VAL A 87 -10.34 -19.14 -0.18
CA VAL A 87 -10.04 -20.12 0.89
C VAL A 87 -9.25 -21.33 0.38
N GLU A 88 -9.08 -21.48 -0.93
CA GLU A 88 -8.41 -22.64 -1.55
C GLU A 88 -6.97 -22.84 -1.05
N TRP A 89 -6.28 -21.74 -0.76
CA TRP A 89 -4.92 -21.75 -0.22
C TRP A 89 -4.79 -22.45 1.14
N LEU A 90 -5.90 -22.59 1.90
CA LEU A 90 -5.92 -23.31 3.17
C LEU A 90 -5.71 -24.82 3.01
N ASN A 91 -5.98 -25.38 1.83
CA ASN A 91 -5.87 -26.81 1.57
C ASN A 91 -4.47 -27.24 1.08
N ILE A 92 -3.60 -26.27 0.77
CA ILE A 92 -2.25 -26.52 0.27
C ILE A 92 -1.40 -27.12 1.38
N GLN A 93 -0.85 -28.31 1.14
CA GLN A 93 0.06 -28.97 2.07
C GLN A 93 1.48 -28.42 1.92
N PRO A 94 2.25 -28.27 3.01
CA PRO A 94 3.65 -27.87 2.94
C PRO A 94 4.47 -28.85 2.08
N ILE A 95 5.27 -28.30 1.17
CA ILE A 95 6.19 -29.11 0.37
C ILE A 95 7.38 -29.47 1.25
N VAL A 96 7.44 -30.73 1.67
CA VAL A 96 8.61 -31.31 2.35
C VAL A 96 9.35 -32.19 1.35
N ALA A 97 10.65 -31.95 1.16
CA ALA A 97 11.49 -32.86 0.39
C ALA A 97 11.79 -34.08 1.27
N ALA A 98 11.47 -35.29 0.77
CA ALA A 98 11.97 -36.51 1.38
C ALA A 98 13.51 -36.51 1.24
N CYS A 99 14.22 -36.59 2.36
CA CYS A 99 15.66 -36.78 2.40
C CYS A 99 16.05 -38.15 1.84
#